data_AF-A0AB39ZNE7-F1
#
_entry.id   AF-A0AB39ZNE7-F1
#
_cell.length_a   1.000
_cell.length_b   1.000
_cell.length_c   1.000
_cell.angle_alpha   90.00
_cell.angle_beta   90.00
_cell.angle_gamma   90.00
#
_symmetry.space_group_name_H-M   'P 1'
#
loop_
_entity.id
_entity.type
_entity.pdbx_description
1 polymer ?
#
loop_
_entity_poly.entity_id
_entity_poly.type
_entity_poly.pdbx_seq_one_letter_code
_entity_poly.pdbx_strand_id
1 'polypeptide(L)'
;MSEGAAGLKETQNLIGELPAAVVTAASAVSLNAPAVPANVVTIPVPILQSEGNFAYITVKGSLHDYTCTIFGLNQAEVQALSKRFESGVKACVNGIMVAVPPMVMLNTLAQLSYKVVCSCGEAEICWTMQREV
;
A
#
# COMPACT_ATOMS: atom_id res chain seq x y z
N MET A 1 40.98 6.22 -42.32
CA MET A 1 41.45 4.85 -42.01
C MET A 1 40.75 4.46 -40.71
N SER A 2 39.65 3.72 -40.63
CA SER A 2 38.84 2.85 -41.53
C SER A 2 37.61 2.46 -40.68
N GLU A 3 36.36 2.69 -41.10
CA GLU A 3 35.39 1.69 -41.65
C GLU A 3 35.34 0.36 -40.86
N GLY A 4 34.21 -0.28 -40.49
CA GLY A 4 32.75 -0.20 -40.71
C GLY A 4 32.09 -1.26 -39.78
N ALA A 5 30.83 -1.16 -39.32
CA ALA A 5 29.54 -1.47 -39.97
C ALA A 5 28.86 -2.76 -39.40
N ALA A 6 27.53 -2.66 -39.20
CA ALA A 6 26.49 -3.69 -39.02
C ALA A 6 26.45 -4.48 -37.69
N GLY A 7 25.30 -4.79 -37.06
CA GLY A 7 23.90 -4.67 -37.49
C GLY A 7 22.89 -5.08 -36.41
N LEU A 8 21.62 -4.81 -36.72
CA LEU A 8 20.35 -5.14 -36.02
C LEU A 8 20.24 -6.57 -35.43
N LYS A 9 19.50 -6.70 -34.31
CA LYS A 9 18.26 -7.51 -34.23
C LYS A 9 17.43 -7.30 -32.93
N GLU A 10 16.15 -7.00 -33.16
CA GLU A 10 14.94 -7.01 -32.32
C GLU A 10 14.79 -8.21 -31.35
N THR A 11 14.35 -8.00 -30.09
CA THR A 11 12.96 -7.97 -29.54
C THR A 11 12.38 -9.34 -29.25
N GLN A 12 12.03 -9.63 -27.98
CA GLN A 12 10.87 -10.47 -27.64
C GLN A 12 10.19 -9.96 -26.35
N ASN A 13 9.21 -9.07 -26.56
CA ASN A 13 8.08 -8.84 -25.66
C ASN A 13 7.13 -10.05 -25.78
N LEU A 14 6.78 -10.70 -24.67
CA LEU A 14 5.71 -11.70 -24.62
C LEU A 14 4.39 -11.01 -24.27
N ILE A 15 3.75 -10.43 -25.28
CA ILE A 15 2.32 -10.13 -25.28
C ILE A 15 1.70 -11.10 -26.28
N GLY A 16 0.92 -12.06 -25.79
CA GLY A 16 0.13 -12.96 -26.61
C GLY A 16 -1.24 -12.34 -26.89
N GLU A 17 -1.41 -11.74 -28.05
CA GLU A 17 -2.72 -11.48 -28.68
C GLU A 17 -2.97 -12.52 -29.78
N LEU A 18 -4.24 -12.90 -29.99
CA LEU A 18 -4.83 -13.45 -31.22
C LEU A 18 -6.39 -13.51 -31.03
N PRO A 19 -7.20 -13.51 -32.10
CA PRO A 19 -7.91 -12.32 -32.57
C PRO A 19 -9.45 -12.43 -32.54
N ALA A 20 -10.11 -11.35 -32.99
CA ALA A 20 -11.56 -11.17 -33.09
C ALA A 20 -12.28 -12.20 -33.99
N ALA A 21 -13.44 -12.66 -33.53
CA ALA A 21 -14.47 -13.30 -34.36
C ALA A 21 -15.84 -12.67 -34.06
N VAL A 22 -16.46 -12.18 -35.13
CA VAL A 22 -17.79 -11.57 -35.20
C VAL A 22 -18.88 -12.66 -35.23
N VAL A 23 -19.99 -12.35 -34.58
CA VAL A 23 -21.28 -13.03 -34.39
C VAL A 23 -21.71 -14.11 -35.40
N THR A 24 -22.30 -15.19 -34.85
CA THR A 24 -23.51 -15.83 -35.41
C THR A 24 -24.31 -16.51 -34.31
N ALA A 25 -25.63 -16.27 -34.31
CA ALA A 25 -26.58 -16.76 -33.32
C ALA A 25 -26.80 -18.29 -33.44
N ALA A 26 -26.87 -18.97 -32.31
CA ALA A 26 -27.42 -20.32 -32.22
C ALA A 26 -28.13 -20.52 -30.88
N SER A 27 -29.46 -20.47 -30.97
CA SER A 27 -30.48 -21.21 -30.23
C SER A 27 -30.24 -21.55 -28.76
N ALA A 28 -31.07 -20.92 -27.90
CA ALA A 28 -31.26 -21.29 -26.51
C ALA A 28 -31.73 -22.75 -26.39
N VAL A 29 -30.90 -23.60 -25.79
CA VAL A 29 -31.34 -24.87 -25.21
C VAL A 29 -31.54 -24.62 -23.72
N SER A 30 -32.81 -24.48 -23.33
CA SER A 30 -33.23 -24.45 -21.94
C SER A 30 -32.97 -25.84 -21.33
N LEU A 31 -31.88 -25.96 -20.58
CA LEU A 31 -31.69 -27.07 -19.65
C LEU A 31 -32.24 -26.62 -18.30
N ASN A 32 -33.50 -27.02 -18.07
CA ASN A 32 -34.23 -26.82 -16.84
C ASN A 32 -33.57 -27.64 -15.71
N ALA A 33 -32.54 -27.08 -15.07
CA ALA A 33 -31.97 -27.63 -13.85
C ALA A 33 -32.93 -27.38 -12.68
N PRO A 34 -33.15 -28.34 -11.77
CA PRO A 34 -33.92 -28.08 -10.56
C PRO A 34 -33.20 -27.00 -9.74
N ALA A 35 -33.89 -25.90 -9.47
CA ALA A 35 -33.41 -24.82 -8.63
C ALA A 35 -33.19 -25.34 -7.20
N VAL A 36 -31.95 -25.68 -6.88
CA VAL A 36 -31.52 -25.69 -5.47
C VAL A 36 -31.64 -24.26 -4.97
N PRO A 37 -32.36 -24.00 -3.86
CA PRO A 37 -32.41 -22.66 -3.30
C PRO A 37 -30.99 -22.32 -2.85
N ALA A 38 -30.27 -21.55 -3.67
CA ALA A 38 -29.05 -20.91 -3.26
C ALA A 38 -29.43 -20.02 -2.08
N ASN A 39 -29.08 -20.45 -0.87
CA ASN A 39 -29.19 -19.63 0.31
C ASN A 39 -28.12 -18.54 0.15
N VAL A 40 -28.48 -17.47 -0.57
CA VAL A 40 -27.63 -16.29 -0.74
C VAL A 40 -27.57 -15.64 0.63
N VAL A 41 -26.56 -16.01 1.40
CA VAL A 41 -26.20 -15.31 2.62
C VAL A 41 -25.59 -13.99 2.18
N THR A 42 -26.44 -12.98 2.05
CA THR A 42 -26.02 -11.58 1.96
C THR A 42 -25.37 -11.24 3.29
N ILE A 43 -24.06 -11.48 3.40
CA ILE A 43 -23.26 -10.90 4.47
C ILE A 43 -23.24 -9.40 4.14
N PRO A 44 -23.79 -8.53 4.99
CA PRO A 44 -23.52 -7.11 4.86
C PRO A 44 -22.01 -6.97 4.96
N VAL A 45 -21.34 -6.67 3.84
CA VAL A 45 -19.97 -6.18 3.90
C VAL A 45 -20.02 -5.03 4.89
N PRO A 46 -19.20 -5.01 5.96
CA PRO A 46 -19.10 -3.84 6.80
C PRO A 46 -18.70 -2.69 5.88
N ILE A 47 -19.68 -1.88 5.51
CA ILE A 47 -19.44 -0.65 4.80
C ILE A 47 -18.65 0.12 5.86
N LEU A 48 -17.34 0.27 5.66
CA LEU A 48 -16.54 1.17 6.46
C LEU A 48 -17.16 2.54 6.21
N GLN A 49 -18.14 2.88 7.05
CA GLN A 49 -18.75 4.19 7.12
C GLN A 49 -17.64 5.11 7.57
N SER A 50 -16.95 5.68 6.59
CA SER A 50 -15.93 6.64 6.85
C SER A 50 -15.95 7.63 5.71
N GLU A 51 -17.03 8.41 5.65
CA GLU A 51 -17.08 9.69 4.93
C GLU A 51 -16.18 10.75 5.61
N GLY A 52 -15.08 10.30 6.23
CA GLY A 52 -14.06 11.13 6.84
C GLY A 52 -12.89 11.30 5.87
N ASN A 53 -12.28 12.48 5.89
CA ASN A 53 -11.01 12.68 5.23
C ASN A 53 -9.93 11.95 6.06
N PHE A 54 -9.20 11.00 5.46
CA PHE A 54 -8.17 10.24 6.18
C PHE A 54 -6.78 10.68 5.76
N ALA A 55 -5.91 10.90 6.75
CA ALA A 55 -4.48 11.04 6.53
C ALA A 55 -3.78 9.71 6.83
N TYR A 56 -2.98 9.24 5.87
CA TYR A 56 -2.21 8.02 5.97
C TYR A 56 -0.73 8.32 6.11
N ILE A 57 -0.07 7.59 7.01
CA ILE A 57 1.37 7.61 7.17
C ILE A 57 1.91 6.19 7.14
N THR A 58 3.17 6.06 6.76
CA THR A 58 3.90 4.80 6.84
C THR A 58 5.05 4.93 7.81
N VAL A 59 5.17 3.97 8.72
CA VAL A 59 6.29 3.85 9.66
C VAL A 59 7.04 2.57 9.30
N LYS A 60 8.34 2.67 9.08
CA LYS A 60 9.24 1.55 8.86
C LYS A 60 10.21 1.45 10.04
N GLY A 61 10.46 0.24 10.55
CA GLY A 61 11.47 0.02 11.59
C GLY A 61 11.71 -1.47 11.84
N SER A 62 12.63 -1.80 12.73
CA SER A 62 12.89 -3.18 13.17
C SER A 62 12.76 -3.29 14.69
N LEU A 63 12.27 -4.43 15.18
CA LEU A 63 12.25 -4.70 16.63
C LEU A 63 13.66 -4.90 17.22
N HIS A 64 14.66 -5.11 16.36
CA HIS A 64 16.06 -5.25 16.74
C HIS A 64 16.87 -3.95 16.59
N ASP A 65 16.25 -2.88 16.09
CA ASP A 65 16.89 -1.59 15.87
C ASP A 65 16.19 -0.46 16.64
N TYR A 66 16.94 0.60 16.90
CA TYR A 66 16.49 1.81 17.59
C TYR A 66 16.27 2.96 16.60
N THR A 67 15.91 2.64 15.36
CA THR A 67 15.59 3.63 14.34
C THR A 67 14.25 3.33 13.67
N CYS A 68 13.48 4.39 13.43
CA CYS A 68 12.23 4.34 12.70
C CYS A 68 12.26 5.39 11.59
N THR A 69 11.78 5.05 10.41
CA THR A 69 11.59 5.99 9.31
C THR A 69 10.10 6.20 9.06
N ILE A 70 9.68 7.45 8.91
CA ILE A 70 8.28 7.82 8.79
C ILE A 70 8.09 8.64 7.52
N PHE A 71 7.03 8.31 6.79
CA PHE A 71 6.65 8.95 5.53
C PHE A 71 5.21 9.45 5.61
N GLY A 72 4.95 10.59 4.97
CA GLY A 72 3.59 11.17 4.86
C GLY A 72 3.16 12.09 6.01
N LEU A 73 4.05 12.40 6.96
CA LEU A 73 3.76 13.40 7.99
C LEU A 73 3.66 14.81 7.40
N ASN A 74 2.77 15.62 7.97
CA ASN A 74 2.67 17.04 7.63
C ASN A 74 3.77 17.86 8.35
N GLN A 75 3.99 19.10 7.91
CA GLN A 75 5.07 19.93 8.47
C GLN A 75 4.88 20.24 9.97
N ALA A 76 3.64 20.44 10.43
CA ALA A 76 3.36 20.71 11.84
C ALA A 76 3.68 19.51 12.74
N GLU A 77 3.40 18.29 12.26
CA GLU A 77 3.70 17.03 12.92
C GLU A 77 5.20 16.77 12.95
N VAL A 78 5.91 17.02 11.84
CA VAL A 78 7.37 16.93 11.81
C VAL A 78 7.99 17.87 12.84
N GLN A 79 7.49 19.10 12.97
CA GLN A 79 7.94 20.05 13.99
C GLN A 79 7.63 19.59 15.41
N ALA A 80 6.40 19.09 15.66
CA ALA A 80 6.01 18.55 16.96
C ALA A 80 6.86 17.33 17.35
N LEU A 81 7.16 16.45 16.38
CA LEU A 81 7.99 15.27 16.60
C LEU A 81 9.45 15.64 16.85
N SER A 82 9.96 16.64 16.13
CA SER A 82 11.30 17.19 16.32
C SER A 82 11.47 17.82 17.70
N LYS A 83 10.44 18.54 18.19
CA LYS A 83 10.42 19.06 19.56
C LYS A 83 10.35 17.96 20.61
N ARG A 84 9.65 16.86 20.32
CA ARG A 84 9.55 15.72 21.24
C ARG A 84 10.84 14.91 21.31
N PHE A 85 11.57 14.82 20.21
CA PHE A 85 12.82 14.08 20.09
C PHE A 85 13.96 15.02 19.68
N GLU A 86 14.29 15.97 20.57
CA GLU A 86 15.15 17.14 20.34
C GLU A 86 16.49 16.86 19.62
N SER A 87 17.03 15.64 19.69
CA SER A 87 18.27 15.22 19.01
C SER A 87 18.12 14.01 18.08
N GLY A 88 16.92 13.42 18.01
CA GLY A 88 16.69 12.11 17.39
C GLY A 88 16.19 12.16 15.95
N VAL A 89 15.73 13.32 15.47
CA VAL A 89 15.09 13.45 14.14
C VAL A 89 16.08 13.90 13.08
N LYS A 90 16.20 13.12 12.01
CA LYS A 90 17.01 13.41 10.82
C LYS A 90 16.12 13.35 9.57
N ALA A 91 16.26 14.29 8.66
CA ALA A 91 15.54 14.22 7.38
C ALA A 91 16.05 13.03 6.55
N CYS A 92 15.16 12.38 5.81
CA CYS A 92 15.50 11.36 4.82
C CYS A 92 14.67 11.59 3.54
N VAL A 93 14.92 10.82 2.48
CA VAL A 93 14.21 10.99 1.21
C VAL A 93 12.71 10.75 1.42
N ASN A 94 11.90 11.77 1.18
CA ASN A 94 10.43 11.76 1.34
C ASN A 94 9.90 11.50 2.77
N GLY A 95 10.73 11.66 3.80
CA GLY A 95 10.33 11.38 5.17
C GLY A 95 11.31 11.85 6.22
N ILE A 96 11.15 11.32 7.43
CA ILE A 96 12.06 11.57 8.55
C ILE A 96 12.48 10.26 9.20
N MET A 97 13.71 10.20 9.66
CA MET A 97 14.25 9.13 10.47
C MET A 97 14.34 9.60 11.91
N VAL A 98 13.87 8.78 12.84
CA VAL A 98 13.88 9.07 14.27
C VAL A 98 14.58 7.95 15.00
N ALA A 99 15.58 8.30 15.82
CA ALA A 99 16.36 7.34 16.61
C ALA A 99 15.60 6.89 17.88
N VAL A 100 14.50 6.15 17.68
CA VAL A 100 13.74 5.49 18.76
C VAL A 100 13.27 4.09 18.36
N PRO A 101 13.00 3.19 19.32
CA PRO A 101 12.38 1.89 19.06
C PRO A 101 10.99 2.01 18.42
N PRO A 102 10.57 1.03 17.58
CA PRO A 102 9.24 1.04 16.95
C PRO A 102 8.07 1.22 17.91
N MET A 103 8.10 0.56 19.07
CA MET A 103 7.02 0.68 20.06
C MET A 103 6.87 2.10 20.61
N VAL A 104 7.98 2.82 20.82
CA VAL A 104 7.94 4.23 21.27
C VAL A 104 7.37 5.11 20.17
N MET A 105 7.75 4.86 18.91
CA MET A 105 7.26 5.62 17.77
C MET A 105 5.74 5.41 17.55
N LEU A 106 5.29 4.16 17.49
CA LEU A 106 3.87 3.84 17.28
C LEU A 106 2.99 4.41 18.40
N ASN A 107 3.44 4.31 19.67
CA ASN A 107 2.71 4.91 20.80
C ASN A 107 2.69 6.44 20.73
N THR A 108 3.76 7.07 20.23
CA THR A 108 3.80 8.52 20.04
C THR A 108 2.83 8.96 18.96
N LEU A 109 2.77 8.24 17.83
CA LEU A 109 1.84 8.52 16.74
C LEU A 109 0.38 8.24 17.14
N ALA A 110 0.15 7.25 18.01
CA ALA A 110 -1.17 7.00 18.59
C ALA A 110 -1.70 8.17 19.42
N GLN A 111 -0.82 8.94 20.08
CA GLN A 111 -1.21 10.17 20.78
C GLN A 111 -1.63 11.30 19.83
N LEU A 112 -1.25 11.22 18.55
CA LEU A 112 -1.69 12.09 17.46
C LEU A 112 -2.91 11.51 16.71
N SER A 113 -3.61 10.55 17.33
CA SER A 113 -4.80 9.87 16.79
C SER A 113 -4.55 8.95 15.58
N TYR A 114 -3.29 8.64 15.24
CA TYR A 114 -2.99 7.63 14.24
C TYR A 114 -3.23 6.22 14.80
N LYS A 115 -3.96 5.40 14.05
CA LYS A 115 -4.22 3.99 14.36
C LYS A 115 -3.54 3.11 13.33
N VAL A 116 -2.92 2.01 13.76
CA VAL A 116 -2.34 1.01 12.83
C VAL A 116 -3.48 0.32 12.08
N VAL A 117 -3.39 0.28 10.75
CA VAL A 117 -4.38 -0.40 9.89
C VAL A 117 -3.83 -1.67 9.25
N CYS A 118 -2.51 -1.70 9.02
CA CYS A 118 -1.83 -2.82 8.39
C CYS A 118 -0.38 -2.86 8.85
N SER A 119 0.16 -4.06 9.00
CA SER A 119 1.58 -4.32 9.24
C SER A 119 2.08 -5.37 8.25
N CYS A 120 3.25 -5.16 7.66
CA CYS A 120 3.87 -6.09 6.73
C CYS A 120 5.39 -6.07 6.89
N GLY A 121 6.03 -7.23 6.85
CA GLY A 121 7.49 -7.37 6.94
C GLY A 121 7.93 -8.42 7.96
N GLU A 122 9.21 -8.76 7.97
CA GLU A 122 9.81 -9.78 8.83
C GLU A 122 10.94 -9.17 9.68
N ALA A 123 12.12 -8.93 9.10
CA ALA A 123 13.24 -8.29 9.81
C ALA A 123 13.06 -6.77 9.94
N GLU A 124 12.61 -6.13 8.86
CA GLU A 124 12.08 -4.77 8.85
C GLU A 124 10.58 -4.84 8.66
N ILE A 125 9.85 -4.12 9.49
CA ILE A 125 8.38 -4.10 9.52
C ILE A 125 7.93 -2.70 9.11
N CYS A 126 6.94 -2.67 8.22
CA CYS A 126 6.24 -1.47 7.81
C CYS A 126 4.84 -1.48 8.42
N TRP A 127 4.48 -0.42 9.15
CA TRP A 127 3.16 -0.15 9.66
C TRP A 127 2.52 0.98 8.86
N THR A 128 1.36 0.70 8.27
CA THR A 128 0.49 1.76 7.76
C THR A 128 -0.37 2.24 8.92
N MET A 129 -0.39 3.55 9.17
CA MET A 129 -1.26 4.16 10.16
C MET A 129 -2.19 5.17 9.50
N GLN A 130 -3.41 5.28 10.02
CA GLN A 130 -4.42 6.22 9.55
C GLN A 130 -4.93 7.07 10.70
N ARG A 131 -5.25 8.34 10.43
CA ARG A 131 -6.05 9.18 11.32
C ARG A 131 -7.17 9.84 10.53
N GLU A 132 -8.25 10.14 11.24
CA GLU A 132 -9.32 11.00 10.74
C GLU A 132 -8.86 12.47 10.82
N VAL A 133 -9.23 13.27 9.80
CA VAL A 133 -8.82 14.67 9.61
C VAL A 133 -10.03 15.60 9.72
#